data_AF-A0A7U2NG72-F1
#
_entry.id   AF-A0A7U2NG72-F1
#
_cell.length_a   1.000
_cell.length_b   1.000
_cell.length_c   1.000
_cell.angle_alpha   90.00
_cell.angle_beta   90.00
_cell.angle_gamma   90.00
#
_symmetry.space_group_name_H-M   'P 1'
#
loop_
_entity.id
_entity.type
_entity.pdbx_description
1 polymer ?
#
loop_
_entity_poly.entity_id
_entity_poly.type
_entity_poly.pdbx_seq_one_letter_code
_entity_poly.pdbx_strand_id
1 'polypeptide(L)'
;MKKLLFLILIPFLGIAQTFTANRIKYTVTSSTAPFTVKVARNANFTGAAEIPETVAYNSENYAVTAIGESAFEGCTTLTSVTIPNSVTVIENAAFEDCENLTTATIGNSVNSIEFLAFTGCSKLQSIIIPNSVTHIGSSAFRSCLSLTTLTIPNSVTSIGNSAFKHCNRVSTVNCYITIPLNIVGEHCFDDINISKCALNVVAGTEAAYKAAGVWQDFSPITGGFLSSNSFAIESNLKIYPNPVSEILNIALQEGLQLQKVNFYNTLGQLIKTTNHLETNVSSFAKGNYFVEVITNQGKATKTIIIQ
;
A
#
# COMPACT_ATOMS: atom_id res chain seq x y z
N MET A 1 -13.36 -45.12 -48.90
CA MET A 1 -13.96 -43.78 -48.79
C MET A 1 -13.57 -43.18 -47.44
N LYS A 2 -12.50 -42.37 -47.39
CA LYS A 2 -12.07 -41.68 -46.16
C LYS A 2 -13.02 -40.49 -45.94
N LYS A 3 -13.80 -40.50 -44.86
CA LYS A 3 -14.63 -39.36 -44.46
C LYS A 3 -13.69 -38.23 -44.03
N LEU A 4 -13.67 -37.17 -44.83
CA LEU A 4 -12.97 -35.92 -44.53
C LEU A 4 -13.75 -35.22 -43.40
N LEU A 5 -13.16 -35.14 -42.21
CA LEU A 5 -13.72 -34.37 -41.10
C LEU A 5 -13.37 -32.89 -41.36
N PHE A 6 -14.32 -32.11 -41.87
CA PHE A 6 -14.17 -30.66 -41.96
C PHE A 6 -14.30 -30.07 -40.54
N LEU A 7 -13.16 -29.77 -39.91
CA LEU A 7 -13.11 -28.93 -38.73
C LEU A 7 -13.33 -27.49 -39.20
N ILE A 8 -14.56 -27.00 -39.10
CA ILE A 8 -14.86 -25.58 -39.35
C ILE A 8 -14.29 -24.81 -38.15
N LEU A 9 -13.09 -24.25 -38.29
CA LEU A 9 -12.61 -23.19 -37.39
C LEU A 9 -13.46 -21.95 -37.67
N ILE A 10 -14.52 -21.77 -36.90
CA ILE A 10 -15.17 -20.46 -36.81
C ILE A 10 -14.19 -19.58 -36.02
N PRO A 11 -13.65 -18.49 -36.58
CA PRO A 11 -12.91 -17.53 -35.77
C PRO A 11 -13.89 -16.95 -34.76
N PHE A 12 -13.79 -17.39 -33.51
CA PHE A 12 -14.56 -16.82 -32.42
C PHE A 12 -14.09 -15.36 -32.30
N LEU A 13 -14.94 -14.42 -32.68
CA LEU A 13 -14.76 -13.01 -32.38
C LEU A 13 -14.58 -12.93 -30.86
N GLY A 14 -13.35 -12.70 -30.41
CA GLY A 14 -12.92 -12.88 -29.03
C GLY A 14 -13.55 -11.87 -28.10
N ILE A 15 -14.81 -12.11 -27.69
CA ILE A 15 -15.38 -11.43 -26.53
C ILE A 15 -14.60 -11.94 -25.33
N ALA A 16 -13.98 -11.03 -24.58
CA ALA A 16 -13.28 -11.39 -23.36
C ALA A 16 -14.27 -12.11 -22.41
N GLN A 17 -13.94 -13.35 -22.04
CA GLN A 17 -14.82 -14.17 -21.22
C GLN A 17 -14.89 -13.57 -19.81
N THR A 18 -16.11 -13.28 -19.34
CA THR A 18 -16.33 -12.77 -17.99
C THR A 18 -17.13 -13.76 -17.15
N PHE A 19 -16.90 -13.75 -15.84
CA PHE A 19 -17.68 -14.51 -14.87
C PHE A 19 -17.75 -13.77 -13.54
N THR A 20 -18.62 -14.20 -12.64
CA THR A 20 -18.75 -13.63 -11.29
C THR A 20 -18.43 -14.68 -10.25
N ALA A 21 -17.56 -14.36 -9.30
CA ALA A 21 -17.24 -15.17 -8.13
C ALA A 21 -17.14 -14.25 -6.92
N ASN A 22 -17.56 -14.68 -5.73
CA ASN A 22 -17.49 -13.87 -4.51
C ASN A 22 -18.07 -12.45 -4.66
N ARG A 23 -19.19 -12.31 -5.39
CA ARG A 23 -19.87 -11.04 -5.71
C ARG A 23 -19.09 -10.08 -6.62
N ILE A 24 -17.92 -10.48 -7.12
CA ILE A 24 -17.04 -9.68 -7.96
C ILE A 24 -17.00 -10.29 -9.36
N LYS A 25 -17.09 -9.45 -10.38
CA LYS A 25 -16.94 -9.82 -11.78
C LYS A 25 -15.47 -9.83 -12.16
N TYR A 26 -15.08 -10.83 -12.94
CA TYR A 26 -13.73 -11.04 -13.46
C TYR A 26 -13.74 -11.23 -14.97
N THR A 27 -12.64 -10.89 -15.61
CA THR A 27 -12.36 -11.16 -17.02
C THR A 27 -11.17 -12.12 -17.10
N VAL A 28 -11.31 -13.21 -17.87
CA VAL A 28 -10.22 -14.15 -18.15
C VAL A 28 -9.15 -13.45 -18.98
N THR A 29 -7.92 -13.43 -18.47
CA THR A 29 -6.73 -12.88 -19.14
C THR A 29 -5.85 -13.98 -19.73
N SER A 30 -5.89 -15.20 -19.17
CA SER A 30 -5.31 -16.41 -19.76
C SER A 30 -6.22 -17.60 -19.54
N SER A 31 -6.65 -18.24 -20.63
CA SER A 31 -7.45 -19.47 -20.62
C SER A 31 -6.61 -20.75 -20.68
N THR A 32 -5.28 -20.63 -20.59
CA THR A 32 -4.32 -21.73 -20.47
C THR A 32 -3.41 -21.51 -19.27
N ALA A 33 -2.82 -22.58 -18.73
CA ALA A 33 -1.93 -22.48 -17.58
C ALA A 33 -0.71 -21.57 -17.88
N PRO A 34 -0.36 -20.61 -17.00
CA PRO A 34 -1.08 -20.25 -15.77
C PRO A 34 -2.41 -19.53 -16.07
N PHE A 35 -3.49 -20.04 -15.48
CA PHE A 35 -4.83 -19.47 -15.62
C PHE A 35 -4.90 -18.17 -14.82
N THR A 36 -5.25 -17.07 -15.49
CA THR A 36 -5.26 -15.73 -14.87
C THR A 36 -6.53 -14.97 -15.21
N VAL A 37 -6.92 -14.12 -14.28
CA VAL A 37 -8.02 -13.16 -14.44
C VAL A 37 -7.62 -11.80 -13.91
N LYS A 38 -8.34 -10.79 -14.37
CA LYS A 38 -8.40 -9.47 -13.72
C LYS A 38 -9.80 -9.17 -13.24
N VAL A 39 -9.90 -8.33 -12.21
CA VAL A 39 -11.20 -7.79 -11.78
C VAL A 39 -11.79 -6.96 -12.92
N ALA A 40 -13.03 -7.27 -13.30
CA ALA A 40 -13.75 -6.58 -14.36
C ALA A 40 -14.64 -5.47 -13.78
N ARG A 41 -15.41 -4.79 -14.64
CA ARG A 41 -16.35 -3.74 -14.21
C ARG A 41 -17.47 -4.28 -13.33
N ASN A 42 -17.52 -3.79 -12.10
CA ASN A 42 -18.48 -4.07 -11.03
C ASN A 42 -19.34 -2.82 -10.74
N ALA A 43 -20.04 -2.32 -11.76
CA ALA A 43 -20.89 -1.14 -11.62
C ALA A 43 -21.89 -1.29 -10.46
N ASN A 44 -21.99 -0.27 -9.61
CA ASN A 44 -22.85 -0.24 -8.42
C ASN A 44 -22.47 -1.26 -7.33
N PHE A 45 -21.19 -1.65 -7.22
CA PHE A 45 -20.75 -2.48 -6.09
C PHE A 45 -21.01 -1.76 -4.75
N THR A 46 -21.47 -2.52 -3.75
CA THR A 46 -21.85 -2.02 -2.42
C THR A 46 -21.10 -2.76 -1.32
N GLY A 47 -20.75 -2.02 -0.26
CA GLY A 47 -20.14 -2.60 0.95
C GLY A 47 -18.62 -2.78 0.83
N ALA A 48 -18.09 -3.87 1.36
CA ALA A 48 -16.66 -4.19 1.33
C ALA A 48 -16.34 -5.12 0.15
N ALA A 49 -15.28 -4.81 -0.61
CA ALA A 49 -14.76 -5.67 -1.67
C ALA A 49 -13.54 -6.45 -1.17
N GLU A 50 -13.74 -7.73 -0.88
CA GLU A 50 -12.67 -8.66 -0.49
C GLU A 50 -12.24 -9.45 -1.72
N ILE A 51 -11.17 -9.02 -2.39
CA ILE A 51 -10.69 -9.66 -3.61
C ILE A 51 -9.77 -10.82 -3.22
N PRO A 52 -10.08 -12.08 -3.60
CA PRO A 52 -9.28 -13.24 -3.27
C PRO A 52 -8.05 -13.36 -4.17
N GLU A 53 -7.02 -14.07 -3.72
CA GLU A 53 -5.83 -14.38 -4.54
C GLU A 53 -6.18 -15.26 -5.75
N THR A 54 -7.16 -16.15 -5.58
CA THR A 54 -7.62 -17.08 -6.62
C THR A 54 -9.14 -17.18 -6.67
N VAL A 55 -9.68 -17.45 -7.85
CA VAL A 55 -11.10 -17.72 -8.07
C VAL A 55 -11.29 -18.98 -8.92
N ALA A 56 -12.25 -19.82 -8.54
CA ALA A 56 -12.58 -21.03 -9.29
C ALA A 56 -13.60 -20.72 -10.41
N TYR A 57 -13.32 -21.16 -11.63
CA TYR A 57 -14.21 -21.06 -12.78
C TYR A 57 -13.95 -22.20 -13.76
N ASN A 58 -14.99 -22.84 -14.30
CA ASN A 58 -14.88 -23.95 -15.27
C ASN A 58 -13.87 -25.05 -14.88
N SER A 59 -13.91 -25.50 -13.62
CA SER A 59 -13.02 -26.53 -13.06
C SER A 59 -11.54 -26.14 -12.92
N GLU A 60 -11.18 -24.89 -13.18
CA GLU A 60 -9.82 -24.36 -13.03
C GLU A 60 -9.77 -23.26 -11.96
N ASN A 61 -8.60 -23.06 -11.37
CA ASN A 61 -8.33 -21.96 -10.44
C ASN A 61 -7.55 -20.87 -11.17
N TYR A 62 -8.14 -19.67 -11.25
CA TYR A 62 -7.53 -18.51 -11.88
C TYR A 62 -6.89 -17.62 -10.81
N ALA A 63 -5.63 -17.24 -10.99
CA ALA A 63 -4.99 -16.22 -10.17
C ALA A 63 -5.54 -14.84 -10.53
N VAL A 64 -5.88 -14.03 -9.52
CA VAL A 64 -6.31 -12.64 -9.71
C VAL A 64 -5.06 -11.76 -9.79
N THR A 65 -4.68 -11.33 -10.98
CA THR A 65 -3.39 -10.66 -11.22
C THR A 65 -3.49 -9.15 -11.36
N ALA A 66 -4.68 -8.60 -11.58
CA ALA A 66 -4.89 -7.16 -11.78
C ALA A 66 -6.26 -6.70 -11.28
N ILE A 67 -6.33 -5.43 -10.86
CA ILE A 67 -7.60 -4.70 -10.80
C ILE A 67 -7.77 -4.02 -12.14
N GLY A 68 -8.76 -4.43 -12.91
CA GLY A 68 -8.93 -3.96 -14.28
C GLY A 68 -9.37 -2.51 -14.39
N GLU A 69 -9.21 -1.97 -15.59
CA GLU A 69 -9.67 -0.63 -15.96
C GLU A 69 -11.14 -0.44 -15.57
N SER A 70 -11.41 0.67 -14.87
CA SER A 70 -12.74 1.03 -14.37
C SER A 70 -13.44 -0.07 -13.55
N ALA A 71 -12.69 -0.97 -12.89
CA ALA A 71 -13.23 -2.13 -12.18
C ALA A 71 -14.34 -1.75 -11.18
N PHE A 72 -14.17 -0.65 -10.48
CA PHE A 72 -15.12 -0.11 -9.49
C PHE A 72 -15.42 1.38 -9.73
N GLU A 73 -15.18 1.90 -10.93
CA GLU A 73 -15.47 3.30 -11.28
C GLU A 73 -16.92 3.67 -10.90
N GLY A 74 -17.08 4.77 -10.18
CA GLY A 74 -18.36 5.30 -9.73
C GLY A 74 -19.09 4.44 -8.70
N CYS A 75 -18.41 3.48 -8.05
CA CYS A 75 -19.00 2.69 -6.96
C CYS A 75 -19.09 3.50 -5.67
N THR A 76 -19.97 4.51 -5.66
CA THR A 76 -20.12 5.46 -4.56
C THR A 76 -20.54 4.83 -3.24
N THR A 77 -20.92 3.55 -3.19
CA THR A 77 -21.29 2.84 -1.97
C THR A 77 -20.27 1.77 -1.53
N LEU A 78 -19.15 1.64 -2.26
CA LEU A 78 -17.98 0.87 -1.83
C LEU A 78 -17.38 1.57 -0.61
N THR A 79 -17.17 0.80 0.47
CA THR A 79 -16.71 1.33 1.77
C THR A 79 -15.27 0.98 2.09
N SER A 80 -14.83 -0.20 1.65
CA SER A 80 -13.46 -0.69 1.78
C SER A 80 -13.10 -1.64 0.64
N VAL A 81 -11.81 -1.72 0.31
CA VAL A 81 -11.28 -2.74 -0.60
C VAL A 81 -10.03 -3.40 -0.01
N THR A 82 -9.96 -4.72 -0.15
CA THR A 82 -8.76 -5.52 0.15
C THR A 82 -8.26 -6.14 -1.14
N ILE A 83 -7.10 -5.66 -1.59
CA ILE A 83 -6.40 -6.12 -2.79
C ILE A 83 -5.32 -7.12 -2.34
N PRO A 84 -5.31 -8.36 -2.86
CA PRO A 84 -4.43 -9.42 -2.39
C PRO A 84 -3.02 -9.32 -3.00
N ASN A 85 -2.07 -10.10 -2.46
CA ASN A 85 -0.67 -10.13 -2.91
C ASN A 85 -0.49 -10.76 -4.31
N SER A 86 -1.51 -11.42 -4.87
CA SER A 86 -1.44 -11.92 -6.25
C SER A 86 -1.56 -10.82 -7.31
N VAL A 87 -2.08 -9.64 -6.92
CA VAL A 87 -2.30 -8.51 -7.82
C VAL A 87 -1.00 -7.74 -8.02
N THR A 88 -0.65 -7.47 -9.28
CA THR A 88 0.57 -6.75 -9.66
C THR A 88 0.30 -5.34 -10.17
N VAL A 89 -0.92 -5.02 -10.57
CA VAL A 89 -1.28 -3.70 -11.11
C VAL A 89 -2.71 -3.29 -10.73
N ILE A 90 -2.87 -2.01 -10.43
CA ILE A 90 -4.17 -1.33 -10.33
C ILE A 90 -4.28 -0.46 -11.59
N GLU A 91 -5.08 -0.90 -12.57
CA GLU A 91 -5.21 -0.26 -13.88
C GLU A 91 -5.99 1.09 -13.80
N ASN A 92 -6.10 1.76 -14.95
CA ASN A 92 -6.68 3.10 -15.06
C ASN A 92 -8.10 3.17 -14.46
N ALA A 93 -8.36 4.25 -13.71
CA ALA A 93 -9.67 4.56 -13.14
C ALA A 93 -10.29 3.42 -12.30
N ALA A 94 -9.50 2.46 -11.81
CA ALA A 94 -9.99 1.26 -11.15
C ALA A 94 -10.96 1.54 -9.98
N PHE A 95 -10.75 2.62 -9.24
CA PHE A 95 -11.59 3.09 -8.13
C PHE A 95 -11.96 4.58 -8.27
N GLU A 96 -11.96 5.12 -9.49
CA GLU A 96 -12.37 6.50 -9.72
C GLU A 96 -13.80 6.75 -9.18
N ASP A 97 -13.99 7.87 -8.49
CA ASP A 97 -15.25 8.30 -7.88
C ASP A 97 -15.90 7.29 -6.92
N CYS A 98 -15.08 6.45 -6.27
CA CYS A 98 -15.50 5.66 -5.10
C CYS A 98 -15.61 6.55 -3.85
N GLU A 99 -16.56 7.49 -3.84
CA GLU A 99 -16.64 8.59 -2.85
C GLU A 99 -16.75 8.12 -1.39
N ASN A 100 -17.35 6.96 -1.12
CA ASN A 100 -17.46 6.39 0.23
C ASN A 100 -16.34 5.42 0.60
N LEU A 101 -15.32 5.23 -0.25
CA LEU A 101 -14.17 4.38 0.07
C LEU A 101 -13.37 5.02 1.20
N THR A 102 -13.38 4.38 2.36
CA THR A 102 -12.69 4.88 3.57
C THR A 102 -11.31 4.26 3.75
N THR A 103 -11.14 3.01 3.32
CA THR A 103 -9.91 2.24 3.47
C THR A 103 -9.62 1.41 2.21
N ALA A 104 -8.35 1.38 1.81
CA ALA A 104 -7.86 0.52 0.75
C ALA A 104 -6.59 -0.20 1.24
N THR A 105 -6.65 -1.53 1.33
CA THR A 105 -5.47 -2.37 1.61
C THR A 105 -4.90 -2.83 0.29
N ILE A 106 -3.65 -2.47 0.00
CA ILE A 106 -2.96 -2.81 -1.25
C ILE A 106 -1.97 -3.94 -0.99
N GLY A 107 -2.05 -5.00 -1.80
CA GLY A 107 -1.14 -6.14 -1.72
C GLY A 107 0.32 -5.76 -2.02
N ASN A 108 1.26 -6.49 -1.42
CA ASN A 108 2.70 -6.21 -1.46
C ASN A 108 3.38 -6.57 -2.79
N SER A 109 2.62 -6.98 -3.81
CA SER A 109 3.13 -7.27 -5.16
C SER A 109 2.71 -6.23 -6.20
N VAL A 110 1.87 -5.26 -5.80
CA VAL A 110 1.43 -4.19 -6.71
C VAL A 110 2.63 -3.33 -7.08
N ASN A 111 2.97 -3.30 -8.37
CA ASN A 111 4.11 -2.55 -8.90
C ASN A 111 3.71 -1.18 -9.46
N SER A 112 2.45 -1.02 -9.87
CA SER A 112 1.96 0.20 -10.49
C SER A 112 0.54 0.53 -10.04
N ILE A 113 0.32 1.82 -9.78
CA ILE A 113 -0.98 2.42 -9.53
C ILE A 113 -1.20 3.43 -10.65
N GLU A 114 -2.07 3.12 -11.60
CA GLU A 114 -2.13 3.81 -12.89
C GLU A 114 -2.98 5.11 -12.85
N PHE A 115 -3.16 5.70 -14.03
CA PHE A 115 -3.90 6.95 -14.23
C PHE A 115 -5.30 6.91 -13.59
N LEU A 116 -5.62 7.93 -12.77
CA LEU A 116 -6.91 8.09 -12.07
C LEU A 116 -7.31 6.96 -11.10
N ALA A 117 -6.41 6.02 -10.76
CA ALA A 117 -6.78 4.78 -10.06
C ALA A 117 -7.65 4.96 -8.80
N PHE A 118 -7.46 6.04 -8.03
CA PHE A 118 -8.23 6.40 -6.84
C PHE A 118 -8.70 7.87 -6.88
N THR A 119 -8.85 8.46 -8.06
CA THR A 119 -9.41 9.81 -8.20
C THR A 119 -10.77 9.90 -7.51
N GLY A 120 -11.05 10.99 -6.80
CA GLY A 120 -12.38 11.24 -6.25
C GLY A 120 -12.78 10.33 -5.07
N CYS A 121 -11.85 9.51 -4.56
CA CYS A 121 -12.02 8.74 -3.31
C CYS A 121 -12.02 9.68 -2.07
N SER A 122 -13.01 10.57 -1.98
CA SER A 122 -13.02 11.74 -1.10
C SER A 122 -13.02 11.40 0.40
N LYS A 123 -13.48 10.20 0.78
CA LYS A 123 -13.46 9.70 2.17
C LYS A 123 -12.27 8.81 2.52
N LEU A 124 -11.32 8.59 1.60
CA LEU A 124 -10.13 7.78 1.87
C LEU A 124 -9.24 8.50 2.90
N GLN A 125 -9.14 7.96 4.11
CA GLN A 125 -8.48 8.64 5.24
C GLN A 125 -6.98 8.35 5.31
N SER A 126 -6.61 7.13 4.93
CA SER A 126 -5.26 6.60 4.96
C SER A 126 -5.07 5.63 3.81
N ILE A 127 -3.90 5.70 3.17
CA ILE A 127 -3.47 4.69 2.22
C ILE A 127 -2.00 4.39 2.45
N ILE A 128 -1.68 3.10 2.47
CA ILE A 128 -0.33 2.61 2.54
C ILE A 128 0.05 2.14 1.14
N ILE A 129 0.92 2.90 0.47
CA ILE A 129 1.49 2.51 -0.81
C ILE A 129 2.59 1.47 -0.51
N PRO A 130 2.49 0.23 -1.02
CA PRO A 130 3.46 -0.79 -0.71
C PRO A 130 4.81 -0.53 -1.40
N ASN A 131 5.90 -0.98 -0.78
CA ASN A 131 7.28 -0.83 -1.27
C ASN A 131 7.61 -1.67 -2.53
N SER A 132 6.60 -2.35 -3.10
CA SER A 132 6.67 -2.92 -4.45
C SER A 132 6.32 -1.90 -5.53
N VAL A 133 5.60 -0.82 -5.18
CA VAL A 133 5.16 0.19 -6.14
C VAL A 133 6.35 1.01 -6.63
N THR A 134 6.55 1.03 -7.93
CA THR A 134 7.58 1.82 -8.61
C THR A 134 6.99 3.02 -9.34
N HIS A 135 5.71 2.94 -9.74
CA HIS A 135 5.00 3.97 -10.50
C HIS A 135 3.70 4.39 -9.82
N ILE A 136 3.53 5.71 -9.64
CA ILE A 136 2.27 6.35 -9.27
C ILE A 136 1.83 7.22 -10.44
N GLY A 137 0.73 6.87 -11.09
CA GLY A 137 0.24 7.49 -12.30
C GLY A 137 -0.32 8.90 -12.08
N SER A 138 -0.53 9.61 -13.20
CA SER A 138 -1.10 10.95 -13.17
C SER A 138 -2.50 10.93 -12.54
N SER A 139 -2.75 11.88 -11.65
CA SER A 139 -3.99 12.03 -10.88
C SER A 139 -4.41 10.79 -10.07
N ALA A 140 -3.53 9.82 -9.83
CA ALA A 140 -3.88 8.55 -9.18
C ALA A 140 -4.63 8.70 -7.85
N PHE A 141 -4.35 9.74 -7.05
CA PHE A 141 -5.02 10.05 -5.79
C PHE A 141 -5.64 11.45 -5.78
N ARG A 142 -5.93 12.02 -6.95
CA ARG A 142 -6.50 13.36 -7.05
C ARG A 142 -7.83 13.44 -6.30
N SER A 143 -8.04 14.51 -5.53
CA SER A 143 -9.26 14.73 -4.74
C SER A 143 -9.53 13.68 -3.66
N CYS A 144 -8.51 13.03 -3.11
CA CYS A 144 -8.62 12.27 -1.86
C CYS A 144 -8.74 13.23 -0.65
N LEU A 145 -9.89 13.90 -0.53
CA LEU A 145 -10.10 15.05 0.37
C LEU A 145 -9.92 14.73 1.86
N SER A 146 -10.06 13.47 2.27
CA SER A 146 -9.94 13.02 3.66
C SER A 146 -8.54 12.50 4.03
N LEU A 147 -7.62 12.40 3.07
CA LEU A 147 -6.28 11.86 3.31
C LEU A 147 -5.50 12.83 4.21
N THR A 148 -4.99 12.32 5.34
CA THR A 148 -4.29 13.16 6.35
C THR A 148 -2.78 12.95 6.35
N THR A 149 -2.34 11.73 6.06
CA THR A 149 -0.94 11.33 5.97
C THR A 149 -0.70 10.59 4.66
N LEU A 150 0.39 10.94 3.99
CA LEU A 150 0.86 10.27 2.79
C LEU A 150 2.18 9.57 3.08
N THR A 151 2.28 8.30 2.72
CA THR A 151 3.54 7.54 2.80
C THR A 151 3.99 7.15 1.40
N ILE A 152 5.20 7.59 1.02
CA ILE A 152 5.83 7.32 -0.28
C ILE A 152 7.02 6.37 -0.05
N PRO A 153 6.94 5.10 -0.51
CA PRO A 153 8.00 4.13 -0.29
C PRO A 153 9.27 4.43 -1.10
N ASN A 154 10.39 3.81 -0.72
CA ASN A 154 11.69 4.04 -1.36
C ASN A 154 11.78 3.51 -2.79
N SER A 155 10.88 2.59 -3.14
CA SER A 155 10.80 1.93 -4.44
C SER A 155 10.21 2.82 -5.54
N VAL A 156 9.51 3.90 -5.18
CA VAL A 156 8.87 4.80 -6.14
C VAL A 156 9.95 5.53 -6.93
N THR A 157 9.94 5.34 -8.24
CA THR A 157 10.86 6.00 -9.18
C THR A 157 10.19 7.13 -9.96
N SER A 158 8.85 7.19 -9.95
CA SER A 158 8.08 8.21 -10.68
C SER A 158 6.72 8.48 -10.04
N ILE A 159 6.33 9.75 -10.06
CA ILE A 159 5.02 10.25 -9.60
C ILE A 159 4.47 11.15 -10.69
N GLY A 160 3.28 10.85 -11.20
CA GLY A 160 2.66 11.54 -12.32
C GLY A 160 2.04 12.90 -11.96
N ASN A 161 1.62 13.62 -13.00
CA ASN A 161 1.00 14.94 -12.88
C ASN A 161 -0.22 14.90 -11.95
N SER A 162 -0.33 15.87 -11.04
CA SER A 162 -1.51 16.01 -10.18
C SER A 162 -1.83 14.77 -9.33
N ALA A 163 -0.87 13.85 -9.12
CA ALA A 163 -1.12 12.59 -8.42
C ALA A 163 -1.79 12.76 -7.06
N PHE A 164 -1.47 13.82 -6.31
CA PHE A 164 -2.07 14.16 -5.01
C PHE A 164 -2.74 15.54 -5.00
N LYS A 165 -3.14 16.05 -6.17
CA LYS A 165 -3.82 17.34 -6.29
C LYS A 165 -5.14 17.32 -5.53
N HIS A 166 -5.49 18.42 -4.87
CA HIS A 166 -6.69 18.55 -4.02
C HIS A 166 -6.71 17.64 -2.77
N CYS A 167 -5.58 17.06 -2.36
CA CYS A 167 -5.47 16.33 -1.09
C CYS A 167 -5.32 17.29 0.11
N ASN A 168 -6.27 18.21 0.27
CA ASN A 168 -6.15 19.42 1.10
C ASN A 168 -5.91 19.17 2.60
N ARG A 169 -6.19 17.96 3.09
CA ARG A 169 -6.04 17.58 4.51
C ARG A 169 -4.69 16.91 4.81
N VAL A 170 -3.86 16.67 3.79
CA VAL A 170 -2.52 16.10 3.98
C VAL A 170 -1.66 17.11 4.73
N SER A 171 -1.28 16.74 5.96
CA SER A 171 -0.47 17.57 6.85
C SER A 171 0.88 16.94 7.16
N THR A 172 1.09 15.69 6.75
CA THR A 172 2.35 14.97 6.89
C THR A 172 2.60 14.09 5.68
N VAL A 173 3.81 14.18 5.13
CA VAL A 173 4.34 13.27 4.10
C VAL A 173 5.54 12.55 4.68
N ASN A 174 5.48 11.22 4.73
CA ASN A 174 6.60 10.36 5.05
C ASN A 174 7.21 9.85 3.74
N CYS A 175 8.37 10.35 3.36
CA CYS A 175 9.04 10.00 2.11
C CYS A 175 10.30 9.17 2.39
N TYR A 176 10.31 7.93 1.90
CA TYR A 176 11.44 7.00 2.05
C TYR A 176 12.41 7.02 0.87
N ILE A 177 12.14 7.81 -0.18
CA ILE A 177 13.03 7.95 -1.32
C ILE A 177 14.29 8.70 -0.86
N THR A 178 15.47 8.12 -1.07
CA THR A 178 16.73 8.68 -0.56
C THR A 178 17.29 9.79 -1.43
N ILE A 179 16.94 9.79 -2.72
CA ILE A 179 17.29 10.83 -3.69
C ILE A 179 15.98 11.48 -4.14
N PRO A 180 15.72 12.76 -3.82
CA PRO A 180 14.47 13.42 -4.19
C PRO A 180 14.16 13.26 -5.68
N LEU A 181 12.95 12.78 -5.99
CA LEU A 181 12.53 12.66 -7.38
C LEU A 181 12.43 14.03 -8.04
N ASN A 182 12.91 14.11 -9.29
CA ASN A 182 12.81 15.32 -10.08
C ASN A 182 11.40 15.48 -10.67
N ILE A 183 10.54 16.16 -9.92
CA ILE A 183 9.14 16.45 -10.30
C ILE A 183 9.11 17.92 -10.78
N VAL A 184 9.30 18.15 -12.08
CA VAL A 184 9.42 19.52 -12.66
C VAL A 184 8.18 19.87 -13.46
N GLY A 185 7.52 20.99 -13.13
CA GLY A 185 6.34 21.47 -13.86
C GLY A 185 5.07 20.65 -13.59
N GLU A 186 5.13 19.73 -12.63
CA GLU A 186 4.05 18.81 -12.29
C GLU A 186 3.29 19.30 -11.06
N HIS A 187 1.97 19.41 -11.19
CA HIS A 187 1.03 19.88 -10.16
C HIS A 187 0.75 18.84 -9.06
N CYS A 188 1.75 18.01 -8.74
CA CYS A 188 1.60 16.79 -7.95
C CYS A 188 0.97 17.03 -6.57
N PHE A 189 1.36 18.12 -5.90
CA PHE A 189 0.90 18.49 -4.56
C PHE A 189 0.08 19.79 -4.55
N ASP A 190 -0.49 20.19 -5.70
CA ASP A 190 -1.37 21.35 -5.79
C ASP A 190 -2.50 21.25 -4.75
N ASP A 191 -2.81 22.39 -4.10
CA ASP A 191 -3.84 22.53 -3.05
C ASP A 191 -3.56 21.78 -1.74
N ILE A 192 -2.40 21.13 -1.62
CA ILE A 192 -1.83 20.76 -0.32
C ILE A 192 -1.14 22.01 0.25
N ASN A 193 -1.34 22.29 1.55
CA ASN A 193 -0.63 23.37 2.23
C ASN A 193 0.82 22.95 2.54
N ILE A 194 1.64 22.79 1.50
CA ILE A 194 3.01 22.25 1.61
C ILE A 194 3.88 23.07 2.58
N SER A 195 3.70 24.39 2.63
CA SER A 195 4.38 25.28 3.59
C SER A 195 4.07 25.02 5.09
N LYS A 196 3.06 24.18 5.36
CA LYS A 196 2.68 23.71 6.70
C LYS A 196 2.55 22.18 6.77
N CYS A 197 2.95 21.49 5.71
CA CYS A 197 2.92 20.05 5.62
C CYS A 197 4.29 19.52 6.02
N ALA A 198 4.35 18.77 7.12
CA ALA A 198 5.59 18.19 7.60
C ALA A 198 6.09 17.14 6.59
N LEU A 199 7.28 17.33 6.06
CA LEU A 199 7.96 16.36 5.21
C LEU A 199 9.02 15.63 6.03
N ASN A 200 8.68 14.41 6.43
CA ASN A 200 9.61 13.50 7.07
C ASN A 200 10.36 12.73 5.98
N VAL A 201 11.69 12.84 5.97
CA VAL A 201 12.57 12.17 5.00
C VAL A 201 13.52 11.25 5.73
N VAL A 202 14.24 10.42 4.98
CA VAL A 202 15.32 9.60 5.52
C VAL A 202 16.41 10.47 6.17
N ALA A 203 16.85 10.11 7.37
CA ALA A 203 17.97 10.76 8.04
C ALA A 203 19.19 10.91 7.10
N GLY A 204 19.72 12.13 6.99
CA GLY A 204 20.85 12.47 6.14
C GLY A 204 20.48 12.98 4.74
N THR A 205 19.20 12.92 4.34
CA THR A 205 18.74 13.41 3.02
C THR A 205 18.09 14.80 3.09
N GLU A 206 17.99 15.42 4.27
CA GLU A 206 17.29 16.69 4.47
C GLU A 206 17.84 17.81 3.60
N ALA A 207 19.17 17.90 3.46
CA ALA A 207 19.81 18.91 2.63
C ALA A 207 19.47 18.74 1.14
N ALA A 208 19.35 17.48 0.67
CA ALA A 208 18.96 17.19 -0.70
C ALA A 208 17.49 17.59 -0.95
N TYR A 209 16.59 17.24 -0.04
CA TYR A 209 15.18 17.61 -0.12
C TYR A 209 14.94 19.13 -0.05
N LYS A 210 15.72 19.84 0.78
CA LYS A 210 15.70 21.31 0.86
C LYS A 210 16.18 22.02 -0.41
N ALA A 211 16.81 21.31 -1.34
CA ALA A 211 17.33 21.84 -2.60
C ALA A 211 16.60 21.28 -3.83
N ALA A 212 15.56 20.46 -3.65
CA ALA A 212 14.94 19.70 -4.72
C ALA A 212 13.53 20.20 -5.05
N GLY A 213 13.35 20.77 -6.24
CA GLY A 213 12.06 21.00 -6.92
C GLY A 213 10.86 21.28 -6.00
N VAL A 214 9.77 20.55 -6.20
CA VAL A 214 8.53 20.64 -5.39
C VAL A 214 8.73 20.32 -3.92
N TRP A 215 9.82 19.64 -3.54
CA TRP A 215 10.05 19.18 -2.18
C TRP A 215 10.55 20.27 -1.25
N GLN A 216 11.27 21.27 -1.78
CA GLN A 216 11.87 22.34 -0.99
C GLN A 216 10.83 23.24 -0.31
N ASP A 217 9.60 23.28 -0.86
CA ASP A 217 8.50 24.12 -0.38
C ASP A 217 7.74 23.49 0.80
N PHE A 218 8.06 22.24 1.16
CA PHE A 218 7.51 21.60 2.36
C PHE A 218 8.10 22.19 3.64
N SER A 219 7.31 22.27 4.70
CA SER A 219 7.81 22.72 6.00
C SER A 219 7.02 22.18 7.20
N PRO A 220 7.70 21.66 8.24
CA PRO A 220 9.15 21.47 8.32
C PRO A 220 9.64 20.26 7.51
N ILE A 221 10.89 20.31 7.02
CA ILE A 221 11.60 19.14 6.47
C ILE A 221 12.48 18.55 7.58
N THR A 222 12.21 17.31 8.00
CA THR A 222 12.93 16.65 9.11
C THR A 222 13.38 15.24 8.73
N GLY A 223 14.58 14.83 9.13
CA GLY A 223 15.09 13.46 8.90
C GLY A 223 15.19 12.59 10.15
N GLY A 224 14.88 13.12 11.33
CA GLY A 224 15.05 12.41 12.60
C GLY A 224 14.09 11.24 12.84
N PHE A 225 13.01 11.15 12.06
CA PHE A 225 11.95 10.15 12.26
C PHE A 225 12.11 8.90 11.40
N LEU A 226 12.69 9.01 10.20
CA LEU A 226 12.78 7.93 9.22
C LEU A 226 14.23 7.48 9.04
N SER A 227 14.49 6.18 9.01
CA SER A 227 15.81 5.64 8.65
C SER A 227 15.83 5.25 7.17
N SER A 228 16.99 5.22 6.52
CA SER A 228 17.13 4.73 5.12
C SER A 228 16.58 3.32 4.92
N ASN A 229 16.47 2.61 6.03
CA ASN A 229 15.96 1.29 6.16
C ASN A 229 14.74 1.29 7.10
N SER A 230 13.82 2.25 7.16
CA SER A 230 12.63 2.05 8.03
C SER A 230 11.64 1.10 7.36
N PHE A 231 12.04 -0.18 7.29
CA PHE A 231 11.33 -1.37 6.89
C PHE A 231 10.68 -1.28 5.52
N ALA A 232 10.56 -2.42 4.84
CA ALA A 232 9.47 -2.57 3.91
C ALA A 232 8.16 -2.34 4.71
N ILE A 233 7.63 -1.11 4.66
CA ILE A 233 6.30 -0.69 5.12
C ILE A 233 6.12 -0.83 6.65
N GLU A 234 5.02 -0.31 7.18
CA GLU A 234 4.33 -0.94 8.31
C GLU A 234 3.94 -2.41 7.97
N SER A 235 4.94 -3.25 7.69
CA SER A 235 4.77 -4.68 7.52
C SER A 235 4.35 -5.29 8.84
N ASN A 236 3.84 -6.52 8.77
CA ASN A 236 3.25 -7.31 9.84
C ASN A 236 4.22 -7.65 11.00
N LEU A 237 4.92 -6.67 11.58
CA LEU A 237 5.63 -6.78 12.85
C LEU A 237 4.59 -7.10 13.92
N LYS A 238 4.43 -8.39 14.20
CA LYS A 238 3.58 -8.88 15.27
C LYS A 238 4.44 -8.92 16.53
N ILE A 239 4.13 -8.02 17.44
CA ILE A 239 4.59 -8.09 18.81
C ILE A 239 3.42 -8.63 19.62
N TYR A 240 3.60 -9.78 20.26
CA TYR A 240 2.54 -10.40 21.05
C TYR A 240 3.11 -10.89 22.39
N PRO A 241 2.52 -10.47 23.52
CA PRO A 241 2.87 -11.03 24.81
C PRO A 241 2.41 -12.48 24.87
N ASN A 242 3.22 -13.36 25.45
CA ASN A 242 2.76 -14.68 25.81
C ASN A 242 1.79 -14.55 27.00
N PRO A 243 0.52 -14.99 26.90
CA PRO A 243 -0.44 -14.81 27.98
C PRO A 243 -0.15 -15.64 29.24
N VAL A 244 0.77 -16.62 29.16
CA VAL A 244 1.13 -17.50 30.27
C VAL A 244 2.58 -17.32 30.75
N SER A 245 3.37 -16.45 30.10
CA SER A 245 4.72 -16.11 30.54
C SER A 245 5.01 -14.64 30.32
N GLU A 246 5.83 -14.01 31.16
CA GLU A 246 6.22 -12.60 31.01
C GLU A 246 7.23 -12.40 29.86
N ILE A 247 7.03 -13.10 28.74
CA ILE A 247 7.84 -13.07 27.54
C ILE A 247 7.07 -12.35 26.44
N LEU A 248 7.71 -11.32 25.89
CA LEU A 248 7.25 -10.64 24.68
C LEU A 248 7.93 -11.26 23.47
N ASN A 249 7.14 -11.67 22.47
CA ASN A 249 7.63 -12.26 21.23
C ASN A 249 7.53 -11.27 20.07
N ILE A 250 8.53 -11.29 19.20
CA ILE A 250 8.59 -10.50 17.97
C ILE A 250 8.67 -11.48 16.79
N ALA A 251 7.67 -11.45 15.92
CA ALA A 251 7.72 -12.17 14.65
C ALA A 251 8.20 -11.24 13.53
N LEU A 252 9.24 -11.67 12.81
CA LEU A 252 9.74 -11.00 11.62
C LEU A 252 9.31 -11.75 10.36
N GLN A 253 9.06 -11.01 9.29
CA GLN A 253 8.80 -11.58 7.96
C GLN A 253 10.07 -12.15 7.33
N GLU A 254 9.90 -12.98 6.30
CA GLU A 254 11.00 -13.60 5.56
C GLU A 254 11.95 -12.54 4.97
N GLY A 255 13.27 -12.78 5.08
CA GLY A 255 14.31 -11.85 4.64
C GLY A 255 14.72 -10.78 5.66
N LEU A 256 13.99 -10.63 6.77
CA LEU A 256 14.36 -9.74 7.86
C LEU A 256 15.24 -10.44 8.90
N GLN A 257 16.31 -9.77 9.30
CA GLN A 257 17.24 -10.22 10.34
C GLN A 257 17.27 -9.20 11.46
N LEU A 258 16.95 -9.63 12.68
CA LEU A 258 16.97 -8.77 13.84
C LEU A 258 18.39 -8.27 14.12
N GLN A 259 18.54 -6.96 14.32
CA GLN A 259 19.78 -6.36 14.80
C GLN A 259 19.65 -5.94 16.26
N LYS A 260 18.54 -5.28 16.61
CA LYS A 260 18.36 -4.65 17.92
C LYS A 260 16.88 -4.42 18.22
N VAL A 261 16.51 -4.45 19.49
CA VAL A 261 15.20 -4.04 20.01
C VAL A 261 15.43 -3.10 21.18
N ASN A 262 14.76 -1.96 21.18
CA ASN A 262 14.78 -0.99 22.26
C ASN A 262 13.38 -0.87 22.88
N PHE A 263 13.33 -0.81 24.20
CA PHE A 263 12.11 -0.61 24.97
C PHE A 263 12.17 0.76 25.61
N TYR A 264 11.15 1.59 25.38
CA TYR A 264 11.02 2.90 25.99
C TYR A 264 9.74 2.98 26.82
N ASN A 265 9.77 3.71 27.94
CA ASN A 265 8.56 4.05 28.68
C ASN A 265 7.79 5.21 27.99
N THR A 266 6.63 5.57 28.54
CA THR A 266 5.79 6.66 28.00
C THR A 266 6.43 8.05 28.07
N LEU A 267 7.52 8.22 28.82
CA LEU A 267 8.31 9.45 28.88
C LEU A 267 9.45 9.46 27.84
N GLY A 268 9.57 8.41 27.01
CA GLY A 268 10.62 8.27 26.01
C GLY A 268 11.97 7.81 26.58
N GLN A 269 12.04 7.39 27.84
CA GLN A 269 13.27 6.91 28.47
C GLN A 269 13.54 5.46 28.07
N LEU A 270 14.78 5.16 27.65
CA LEU A 270 15.21 3.80 27.31
C LEU A 270 15.29 2.93 28.57
N ILE A 271 14.54 1.84 28.57
CA ILE A 271 14.41 0.88 29.67
C ILE A 271 15.30 -0.33 29.44
N LYS A 272 15.34 -0.84 28.22
CA LYS A 272 16.12 -2.04 27.87
C LYS A 272 16.49 -2.06 26.39
N THR A 273 17.62 -2.67 26.11
CA THR A 273 18.06 -3.04 24.76
C THR A 273 18.33 -4.54 24.72
N THR A 274 17.97 -5.19 23.61
CA THR A 274 18.29 -6.60 23.34
C THR A 274 18.50 -6.80 21.83
N ASN A 275 19.03 -7.95 21.43
CA ASN A 275 19.12 -8.40 20.04
C ASN A 275 18.43 -9.76 19.83
N HIS A 276 17.51 -10.12 20.74
CA HIS A 276 16.72 -11.34 20.69
C HIS A 276 15.27 -11.06 20.28
N LEU A 277 14.66 -12.02 19.57
CA LEU A 277 13.24 -11.97 19.17
C LEU A 277 12.28 -12.22 20.34
N GLU A 278 12.80 -12.72 21.45
CA GLU A 278 12.06 -12.96 22.68
C GLU A 278 12.69 -12.15 23.80
N THR A 279 11.87 -11.45 24.58
CA THR A 279 12.34 -10.65 25.71
C THR A 279 11.52 -10.95 26.95
N ASN A 280 12.20 -11.39 28.01
CA ASN A 280 11.59 -11.43 29.33
C ASN A 280 11.42 -10.00 29.86
N VAL A 281 10.17 -9.64 30.15
CA VAL A 281 9.71 -8.33 30.61
C VAL A 281 9.18 -8.37 32.05
N SER A 282 9.44 -9.44 32.81
CA SER A 282 9.02 -9.59 34.22
C SER A 282 9.48 -8.45 35.14
N SER A 283 10.64 -7.87 34.82
CA SER A 283 11.21 -6.77 35.59
C SER A 283 10.63 -5.41 35.22
N PHE A 284 9.73 -5.34 34.23
CA PHE A 284 9.15 -4.08 33.77
C PHE A 284 7.96 -3.76 34.67
N ALA A 285 7.77 -2.48 34.98
CA ALA A 285 6.56 -2.05 35.63
C ALA A 285 5.35 -2.30 34.71
N LYS A 286 4.18 -2.56 35.28
CA LYS A 286 2.94 -2.67 34.50
C LYS A 286 2.61 -1.33 33.87
N GLY A 287 2.24 -1.32 32.60
CA GLY A 287 1.92 -0.09 31.87
C GLY A 287 2.23 -0.13 30.37
N ASN A 288 2.18 1.04 29.74
CA ASN A 288 2.41 1.20 28.30
C ASN A 288 3.89 1.38 28.00
N TYR A 289 4.34 0.74 26.91
CA TYR A 289 5.71 0.83 26.42
C TYR A 289 5.75 1.01 24.91
N PHE A 290 6.78 1.69 24.42
CA PHE A 290 7.13 1.72 23.01
C PHE A 290 8.26 0.72 22.75
N VAL A 291 8.06 -0.16 21.77
CA VAL A 291 9.05 -1.16 21.35
C VAL A 291 9.52 -0.81 19.94
N GLU A 292 10.77 -0.40 19.83
CA GLU A 292 11.45 -0.12 18.57
C GLU A 292 12.25 -1.35 18.16
N VAL A 293 11.88 -1.97 17.05
CA VAL A 293 12.54 -3.15 16.47
C VAL A 293 13.37 -2.70 15.28
N ILE A 294 14.66 -3.02 15.28
CA ILE A 294 15.66 -2.66 14.27
C ILE A 294 16.20 -3.95 13.65
N THR A 295 16.21 -4.01 12.32
CA THR A 295 16.62 -5.13 11.50
C THR A 295 17.69 -4.73 10.49
N ASN A 296 18.21 -5.69 9.73
CA ASN A 296 19.03 -5.45 8.54
C ASN A 296 18.35 -4.58 7.49
N GLN A 297 17.02 -4.52 7.50
CA GLN A 297 16.21 -3.64 6.66
C GLN A 297 15.57 -2.53 7.48
N GLY A 298 16.22 -2.18 8.61
CA GLY A 298 16.11 -1.09 9.59
C GLY A 298 14.89 -1.11 10.50
N LYS A 299 14.21 0.00 10.82
CA LYS A 299 13.43 0.10 12.08
C LYS A 299 11.92 0.34 11.98
N ALA A 300 11.17 -0.22 12.94
CA ALA A 300 9.74 -0.03 13.16
C ALA A 300 9.42 0.08 14.66
N THR A 301 8.37 0.82 15.03
CA THR A 301 7.96 0.99 16.44
C THR A 301 6.50 0.59 16.66
N LYS A 302 6.21 -0.15 17.74
CA LYS A 302 4.84 -0.49 18.18
C LYS A 302 4.63 -0.12 19.64
N THR A 303 3.40 0.20 20.00
CA THR A 303 2.99 0.37 21.39
C THR A 303 2.49 -0.97 21.93
N ILE A 304 2.91 -1.33 23.14
CA ILE A 304 2.42 -2.52 23.86
C ILE A 304 1.96 -2.14 25.26
N ILE A 305 1.18 -3.04 25.87
CA ILE A 305 0.77 -2.95 27.27
C ILE A 305 1.33 -4.18 27.99
N ILE A 306 2.08 -3.95 29.08
CA ILE A 306 2.53 -4.99 30.00
C ILE A 306 1.53 -5.04 31.16
N GLN A 307 0.88 -6.18 31.33
CA GLN A 307 -0.23 -6.40 32.28
C GLN A 307 0.21 -7.03 33.60
#